data_AF-A0A0P8BJ51-F1
#
_entry.id   AF-A0A0P8BJ51-F1
#
_cell.length_a   1.000
_cell.length_b   1.000
_cell.length_c   1.000
_cell.angle_alpha   90.00
_cell.angle_beta   90.00
_cell.angle_gamma   90.00
#
_symmetry.space_group_name_H-M   'P 1'
#
loop_
_entity.id
_entity.type
_entity.pdbx_description
1 polymer ?
#
loop_
_entity_poly.entity_id
_entity_poly.type
_entity_poly.pdbx_seq_one_letter_code
_entity_poly.pdbx_strand_id
1 'polypeptide(L)'
;MIRWRYLVMLVALGMGLLSSNAVAGSAPLADLPDGSYQFCSEPDPQDWRVGAGACLNFIKQGSTIEGYYGYPHSSEFVCLRGQVSEQVFHGQGAIALWEGETYLDFPEQPFNWGPEGRLSLSQGEIAGGKELLKELLKELPENLENWMFFQSATLNLDGLTAYTSPLMTPPAQLCDGPF
;
A
#
# COMPACT_ATOMS: atom_id res chain seq x y z
N MET A 1 -17.72 -67.96 41.30
CA MET A 1 -18.85 -67.03 41.45
C MET A 1 -18.33 -65.61 41.23
N ILE A 2 -19.07 -64.83 40.45
CA ILE A 2 -18.63 -63.68 39.64
C ILE A 2 -19.32 -62.39 40.14
N ARG A 3 -18.64 -61.23 39.94
CA ARG A 3 -19.12 -59.82 39.94
C ARG A 3 -19.39 -59.18 41.33
N TRP A 4 -19.18 -57.88 41.57
CA TRP A 4 -18.93 -56.73 40.69
C TRP A 4 -18.17 -55.63 41.47
N ARG A 5 -17.18 -55.01 40.83
CA ARG A 5 -16.48 -53.79 41.29
C ARG A 5 -17.23 -52.59 40.69
N TYR A 6 -17.62 -51.61 41.50
CA TYR A 6 -18.06 -50.30 40.98
C TYR A 6 -16.84 -49.41 40.79
N LEU A 7 -16.58 -49.07 39.53
CA LEU A 7 -15.60 -48.09 39.08
C LEU A 7 -16.32 -46.74 38.99
N VAL A 8 -15.93 -45.77 39.81
CA VAL A 8 -16.40 -44.38 39.71
C VAL A 8 -15.57 -43.70 38.63
N MET A 9 -16.19 -43.34 37.50
CA MET A 9 -15.60 -42.44 36.50
C MET A 9 -15.63 -41.01 37.05
N LEU A 10 -14.47 -40.41 37.27
CA LEU A 10 -14.30 -38.97 37.42
C LEU A 10 -14.09 -38.37 36.02
N VAL A 11 -15.08 -37.61 35.57
CA VAL A 11 -14.97 -36.76 34.38
C VAL A 11 -14.19 -35.51 34.77
N ALA A 12 -12.94 -35.39 34.32
CA ALA A 12 -12.17 -34.16 34.43
C ALA A 12 -12.63 -33.19 33.32
N LEU A 13 -13.25 -32.08 33.73
CA LEU A 13 -13.59 -30.97 32.84
C LEU A 13 -12.33 -30.44 32.16
N GLY A 14 -12.37 -30.37 30.82
CA GLY A 14 -11.33 -29.76 30.01
C GLY A 14 -11.21 -28.27 30.31
N MET A 15 -10.02 -27.86 30.71
CA MET A 15 -9.60 -26.46 30.68
C MET A 15 -9.45 -26.05 29.21
N GLY A 16 -10.46 -25.37 28.67
CA GLY A 16 -10.34 -24.68 27.40
C GLY A 16 -9.29 -23.58 27.53
N LEU A 17 -8.16 -23.74 26.85
CA LEU A 17 -7.21 -22.67 26.63
C LEU A 17 -7.93 -21.58 25.84
N LEU A 18 -8.19 -20.45 26.48
CA LEU A 18 -8.59 -19.23 25.80
C LEU A 18 -7.39 -18.77 24.97
N SER A 19 -7.44 -19.00 23.67
CA SER A 19 -6.53 -18.38 22.72
C SER A 19 -6.75 -16.87 22.78
N SER A 20 -5.84 -16.15 23.41
CA SER A 20 -5.79 -14.70 23.33
C SER A 20 -5.53 -14.31 21.88
N ASN A 21 -6.57 -13.86 21.17
CA ASN A 21 -6.39 -13.11 19.94
C ASN A 21 -5.71 -11.80 20.33
N ALA A 22 -4.38 -11.76 20.23
CA ALA A 22 -3.67 -10.50 20.27
C ALA A 22 -4.17 -9.69 19.07
N VAL A 23 -4.96 -8.64 19.36
CA VAL A 23 -5.07 -7.52 18.43
C VAL A 23 -3.65 -6.97 18.36
N ALA A 24 -2.96 -7.26 17.25
CA ALA A 24 -1.67 -6.67 16.96
C ALA A 24 -1.89 -5.15 16.93
N GLY A 25 -1.52 -4.47 18.03
CA GLY A 25 -1.38 -3.02 18.00
C GLY A 25 -0.42 -2.71 16.87
N SER A 26 -0.82 -1.81 15.97
CA SER A 26 -0.01 -1.38 14.84
C SER A 26 1.35 -0.91 15.36
N ALA A 27 2.39 -1.73 15.20
CA ALA A 27 3.74 -1.23 15.35
C ALA A 27 3.88 -0.05 14.38
N PRO A 28 4.49 1.07 14.80
CA PRO A 28 4.76 2.18 13.89
C PRO A 28 5.43 1.61 12.62
N LEU A 29 4.98 2.03 11.43
CA LEU A 29 5.53 1.50 10.17
C LEU A 29 7.08 1.61 10.12
N ALA A 30 7.62 2.63 10.80
CA ALA A 30 9.05 2.87 10.95
C ALA A 30 9.81 1.68 11.58
N ASP A 31 9.19 0.99 12.55
CA ASP A 31 9.78 -0.07 13.37
C ASP A 31 9.62 -1.48 12.77
N LEU A 32 8.94 -1.60 11.63
CA LEU A 32 8.80 -2.89 10.94
C LEU A 32 10.19 -3.42 10.54
N PRO A 33 10.41 -4.74 10.59
CA PRO A 33 11.60 -5.33 10.00
C PRO A 33 11.60 -5.16 8.47
N ASP A 34 12.70 -5.53 7.83
CA ASP A 34 12.74 -5.63 6.37
C ASP A 34 11.74 -6.69 5.89
N GLY A 35 11.02 -6.40 4.81
CA GLY A 35 9.97 -7.29 4.31
C GLY A 35 8.98 -6.59 3.38
N SER A 36 7.94 -7.32 2.99
CA SER A 36 6.84 -6.82 2.16
C SER A 36 5.57 -6.67 2.98
N TYR A 37 4.86 -5.57 2.77
CA TYR A 37 3.76 -5.15 3.62
C TYR A 37 2.62 -4.53 2.81
N GLN A 38 1.39 -4.72 3.30
CA GLN A 38 0.20 -4.07 2.80
C GLN A 38 -0.57 -3.45 3.97
N PHE A 39 -0.89 -2.17 3.84
CA PHE A 39 -1.66 -1.40 4.82
C PHE A 39 -2.80 -0.70 4.09
N CYS A 40 -4.03 -0.87 4.53
CA CYS A 40 -5.20 -0.29 3.85
C CYS A 40 -6.09 0.51 4.80
N SER A 41 -6.85 1.46 4.26
CA SER A 41 -7.78 2.28 5.04
C SER A 41 -9.00 1.50 5.53
N GLU A 42 -9.28 0.34 4.92
CA GLU A 42 -10.30 -0.61 5.39
C GLU A 42 -9.68 -1.96 5.82
N PRO A 43 -10.31 -2.69 6.76
CA PRO A 43 -9.85 -4.00 7.19
C PRO A 43 -9.78 -5.04 6.06
N ASP A 44 -8.92 -6.05 6.25
CA ASP A 44 -8.72 -7.16 5.32
C ASP A 44 -10.06 -7.86 4.96
N PRO A 45 -10.53 -7.77 3.71
CA PRO A 45 -11.78 -8.39 3.30
C PRO A 45 -11.64 -9.91 3.38
N GLN A 46 -12.54 -10.55 4.13
CA GLN A 46 -12.57 -12.01 4.29
C GLN A 46 -13.24 -12.72 3.11
N ASP A 47 -12.93 -12.27 1.88
CA ASP A 47 -13.48 -12.78 0.63
C ASP A 47 -12.41 -12.81 -0.49
N TRP A 48 -12.82 -12.74 -1.77
CA TRP A 48 -11.92 -12.86 -2.91
C TRP A 48 -11.13 -11.57 -3.22
N ARG A 49 -11.47 -10.45 -2.57
CA ARG A 49 -10.80 -9.16 -2.78
C ARG A 49 -9.39 -9.19 -2.20
N VAL A 50 -8.48 -8.44 -2.81
CA VAL A 50 -7.07 -8.36 -2.37
C VAL A 50 -6.72 -7.04 -1.68
N GLY A 51 -7.74 -6.36 -1.15
CA GLY A 51 -7.65 -5.05 -0.53
C GLY A 51 -9.01 -4.35 -0.50
N ALA A 52 -9.15 -3.35 0.37
CA ALA A 52 -10.32 -2.51 0.47
C ALA A 52 -9.92 -1.08 0.89
N GLY A 53 -10.63 -0.07 0.38
CA GLY A 53 -10.23 1.34 0.52
C GLY A 53 -8.96 1.68 -0.28
N ALA A 54 -8.20 2.68 0.15
CA ALA A 54 -6.86 2.96 -0.36
C ALA A 54 -5.80 2.16 0.40
N CYS A 55 -4.82 1.64 -0.32
CA CYS A 55 -3.78 0.76 0.21
C CYS A 55 -2.38 1.26 -0.13
N LEU A 56 -1.49 1.21 0.85
CA LEU A 56 -0.03 1.27 0.70
C LEU A 56 0.51 -0.16 0.63
N ASN A 57 1.05 -0.55 -0.52
CA ASN A 57 1.71 -1.84 -0.74
C ASN A 57 3.20 -1.60 -1.01
N PHE A 58 4.09 -2.11 -0.17
CA PHE A 58 5.50 -1.71 -0.20
C PHE A 58 6.47 -2.80 0.28
N ILE A 59 7.73 -2.62 -0.09
CA ILE A 59 8.89 -3.35 0.40
C ILE A 59 9.68 -2.38 1.29
N LYS A 60 10.07 -2.83 2.48
CA LYS A 60 10.96 -2.10 3.40
C LYS A 60 12.36 -2.70 3.38
N GLN A 61 13.37 -1.84 3.26
CA GLN A 61 14.79 -2.18 3.35
C GLN A 61 15.51 -1.11 4.18
N GLY A 62 15.85 -1.44 5.42
CA GLY A 62 16.33 -0.49 6.41
C GLY A 62 15.29 0.59 6.68
N SER A 63 15.67 1.86 6.55
CA SER A 63 14.76 3.00 6.71
C SER A 63 13.93 3.32 5.46
N THR A 64 14.28 2.74 4.32
CA THR A 64 13.65 3.04 3.03
C THR A 64 12.44 2.13 2.81
N ILE A 65 11.37 2.71 2.28
CA ILE A 65 10.25 1.99 1.69
C ILE A 65 10.15 2.29 0.21
N GLU A 66 9.83 1.27 -0.57
CA GLU A 66 9.55 1.34 -2.01
C GLU A 66 8.27 0.59 -2.31
N GLY A 67 7.31 1.25 -2.94
CA GLY A 67 5.98 0.71 -3.07
C GLY A 67 5.07 1.57 -3.91
N TYR A 68 3.77 1.40 -3.72
CA TYR A 68 2.77 2.32 -4.25
C TYR A 68 1.62 2.49 -3.28
N TYR A 69 0.98 3.64 -3.37
CA TYR A 69 -0.29 3.93 -2.73
C TYR A 69 -1.37 4.03 -3.78
N GLY A 70 -2.47 3.29 -3.63
CA GLY A 70 -3.53 3.27 -4.64
C GLY A 70 -4.76 2.47 -4.24
N TYR A 71 -5.73 2.41 -5.16
CA TYR A 71 -6.97 1.68 -4.93
C TYR A 71 -6.86 0.26 -5.53
N PRO A 72 -7.14 -0.79 -4.72
CA PRO A 72 -7.23 -2.16 -5.22
C PRO A 72 -8.16 -2.27 -6.42
N HIS A 73 -7.80 -3.13 -7.38
CA HIS A 73 -8.58 -3.39 -8.59
C HIS A 73 -8.80 -2.16 -9.50
N SER A 74 -7.92 -1.14 -9.38
CA SER A 74 -7.87 0.00 -10.30
C SER A 74 -6.47 0.16 -10.89
N SER A 75 -6.37 0.98 -11.94
CA SER A 75 -5.10 1.50 -12.47
C SER A 75 -4.64 2.78 -11.75
N GLU A 76 -5.39 3.26 -10.76
CA GLU A 76 -5.07 4.49 -10.03
C GLU A 76 -4.13 4.19 -8.86
N PHE A 77 -2.85 4.45 -9.08
CA PHE A 77 -1.83 4.35 -8.05
C PHE A 77 -0.72 5.38 -8.25
N VAL A 78 -0.02 5.66 -7.16
CA VAL A 78 1.21 6.47 -7.14
C VAL A 78 2.31 5.60 -6.59
N CYS A 79 3.35 5.37 -7.38
CA CYS A 79 4.57 4.75 -6.90
C CYS A 79 5.27 5.71 -5.91
N LEU A 80 5.81 5.18 -4.82
CA LEU A 80 6.42 5.93 -3.73
C LEU A 80 7.79 5.34 -3.37
N ARG A 81 8.78 6.21 -3.19
CA ARG A 81 10.09 5.87 -2.62
C ARG A 81 10.45 6.90 -1.55
N GLY A 82 10.80 6.44 -0.35
CA GLY A 82 11.09 7.34 0.75
C GLY A 82 11.22 6.65 2.08
N GLN A 83 10.90 7.36 3.16
CA GLN A 83 11.05 6.89 4.53
C GLN A 83 9.80 7.19 5.34
N VAL A 84 9.59 6.40 6.40
CA VAL A 84 8.51 6.64 7.37
C VAL A 84 9.11 7.18 8.65
N SER A 85 8.54 8.27 9.14
CA SER A 85 8.78 8.78 10.49
C SER A 85 7.44 8.86 11.20
N GLU A 86 7.33 8.19 12.36
CA GLU A 86 6.08 8.08 13.11
C GLU A 86 4.95 7.45 12.26
N GLN A 87 3.97 8.25 11.82
CA GLN A 87 2.83 7.85 11.00
C GLN A 87 2.77 8.63 9.68
N VAL A 88 3.89 9.22 9.27
CA VAL A 88 3.98 9.98 8.02
C VAL A 88 5.10 9.43 7.16
N PHE A 89 4.76 9.10 5.92
CA PHE A 89 5.73 8.84 4.88
C PHE A 89 6.18 10.17 4.25
N HIS A 90 7.49 10.28 4.00
CA HIS A 90 8.09 11.37 3.25
C HIS A 90 9.02 10.80 2.16
N GLY A 91 8.89 11.30 0.94
CA GLY A 91 9.73 10.87 -0.16
C GLY A 91 9.36 11.50 -1.48
N GLN A 92 9.52 10.72 -2.54
CA GLN A 92 9.18 11.06 -3.91
C GLN A 92 8.00 10.20 -4.39
N GLY A 93 7.30 10.70 -5.40
CA GLY A 93 6.17 10.01 -6.02
C GLY A 93 6.33 9.91 -7.53
N ALA A 94 5.76 8.89 -8.14
CA ALA A 94 5.69 8.77 -9.59
C ALA A 94 4.33 8.20 -10.01
N ILE A 95 3.76 8.74 -11.09
CA ILE A 95 2.50 8.28 -11.70
C ILE A 95 2.80 7.89 -13.15
N ALA A 96 2.41 6.69 -13.54
CA ALA A 96 2.44 6.27 -14.93
C ALA A 96 1.32 6.98 -15.71
N LEU A 97 1.65 7.58 -16.84
CA LEU A 97 0.74 8.31 -17.71
C LEU A 97 0.27 7.39 -18.84
N TRP A 98 -1.04 7.19 -18.95
CA TRP A 98 -1.66 6.33 -19.95
C TRP A 98 -2.57 7.14 -20.90
N GLU A 99 -2.85 6.58 -22.07
CA GLU A 99 -3.79 7.19 -23.03
C GLU A 99 -5.19 7.34 -22.41
N GLY A 100 -5.77 8.53 -22.51
CA GLY A 100 -7.10 8.85 -21.98
C GLY A 100 -7.12 9.46 -20.58
N GLU A 101 -6.01 9.44 -19.84
CA GLU A 101 -5.92 10.15 -18.56
C GLU A 101 -5.69 11.65 -18.77
N THR A 102 -6.57 12.46 -18.19
CA THR A 102 -6.60 13.91 -18.35
C THR A 102 -5.68 14.60 -17.35
N TYR A 103 -4.43 14.17 -17.22
CA TYR A 103 -3.39 14.93 -16.52
C TYR A 103 -2.85 16.08 -17.39
N LEU A 104 -3.73 16.75 -18.15
CA LEU A 104 -3.37 17.83 -19.06
C LEU A 104 -2.98 19.11 -18.32
N ASP A 105 -3.44 19.28 -17.08
CA ASP A 105 -3.08 20.39 -16.20
C ASP A 105 -2.15 19.90 -15.09
N PHE A 106 -0.85 19.97 -15.38
CA PHE A 106 0.20 19.68 -14.40
C PHE A 106 0.03 20.58 -13.18
N PRO A 107 -0.20 20.01 -11.99
CA PRO A 107 -0.40 20.81 -10.79
C PRO A 107 0.93 21.49 -10.44
N GLU A 108 0.98 22.82 -10.63
CA GLU A 108 2.12 23.65 -10.23
C GLU A 108 2.16 23.87 -8.71
N GLN A 109 1.06 23.57 -8.04
CA GLN A 109 0.90 23.67 -6.60
C GLN A 109 0.74 22.28 -5.97
N PRO A 110 1.09 22.12 -4.69
CA PRO A 110 0.77 20.92 -3.95
C PRO A 110 -0.72 20.57 -4.06
N PHE A 111 -1.03 19.29 -4.25
CA PHE A 111 -2.39 18.79 -4.30
C PHE A 111 -2.49 17.44 -3.59
N ASN A 112 -3.70 17.11 -3.13
CA ASN A 112 -3.98 15.81 -2.55
C ASN A 112 -4.44 14.84 -3.64
N TRP A 113 -3.80 13.68 -3.70
CA TRP A 113 -4.10 12.61 -4.62
C TRP A 113 -5.19 11.69 -4.06
N GLY A 114 -6.17 11.39 -4.92
CA GLY A 114 -7.30 10.51 -4.61
C GLY A 114 -8.35 11.09 -3.65
N PRO A 115 -9.55 10.49 -3.59
CA PRO A 115 -10.66 10.97 -2.74
C PRO A 115 -10.39 10.92 -1.24
N GLU A 116 -9.50 10.06 -0.76
CA GLU A 116 -9.15 9.99 0.68
C GLU A 116 -8.32 11.17 1.17
N GLY A 117 -7.67 11.91 0.27
CA GLY A 117 -6.91 13.11 0.62
C GLY A 117 -5.69 12.89 1.51
N ARG A 118 -5.19 11.64 1.60
CA ARG A 118 -4.08 11.25 2.50
C ARG A 118 -2.69 11.49 1.91
N LEU A 119 -2.57 11.40 0.58
CA LEU A 119 -1.32 11.57 -0.15
C LEU A 119 -1.27 12.98 -0.73
N SER A 120 -0.32 13.81 -0.30
CA SER A 120 -0.02 15.08 -0.91
C SER A 120 1.18 14.92 -1.85
N LEU A 121 1.05 15.43 -3.08
CA LEU A 121 2.09 15.46 -4.10
C LEU A 121 2.41 16.91 -4.47
N SER A 122 3.68 17.22 -4.68
CA SER A 122 4.09 18.55 -5.15
C SER A 122 5.41 18.51 -5.91
N GLN A 123 5.75 19.63 -6.55
CA GLN A 123 6.98 19.78 -7.34
C GLN A 123 7.04 18.73 -8.45
N GLY A 124 5.96 18.66 -9.24
CA GLY A 124 5.83 17.72 -10.34
C GLY A 124 6.70 18.11 -11.55
N GLU A 125 7.45 17.14 -12.07
CA GLU A 125 8.28 17.22 -13.27
C GLU A 125 7.98 16.04 -14.20
N ILE A 126 8.09 16.24 -15.51
CA ILE A 126 7.92 15.17 -16.51
C ILE A 126 9.29 14.86 -17.09
N ALA A 127 9.63 13.58 -17.21
CA ALA A 127 10.81 13.19 -17.97
C ALA A 127 10.70 13.69 -19.43
N GLY A 128 11.65 14.54 -19.84
CA GLY A 128 11.66 15.14 -21.19
C GLY A 128 10.89 16.47 -21.34
N GLY A 129 10.18 16.93 -20.31
CA GLY A 129 9.58 18.28 -20.24
C GLY A 129 8.14 18.40 -20.78
N LYS A 130 7.43 19.45 -20.34
CA LYS A 130 5.99 19.69 -20.60
C LYS A 130 5.63 19.77 -22.10
N GLU A 131 6.49 20.38 -22.92
CA GLU A 131 6.22 20.52 -24.36
C GLU A 131 6.41 19.21 -25.13
N LEU A 132 7.41 18.40 -24.76
CA LEU A 132 7.58 17.06 -25.34
C LEU A 132 6.39 16.16 -24.97
N LEU A 133 5.89 16.25 -23.74
CA LEU A 133 4.71 15.49 -23.34
C LEU A 133 3.45 15.89 -24.12
N LYS A 134 3.22 17.19 -24.36
CA LYS A 134 2.06 17.65 -25.17
C LYS A 134 2.11 17.16 -26.61
N GLU A 135 3.30 16.95 -27.17
CA GLU A 135 3.48 16.36 -28.50
C GLU A 135 3.34 14.84 -28.46
N LEU A 136 3.96 14.17 -27.48
CA LEU A 136 3.88 12.71 -27.30
C LEU A 136 2.47 12.23 -26.94
N LEU A 137 1.67 12.99 -26.17
CA LEU A 137 0.28 12.66 -25.85
C LEU A 137 -0.65 12.69 -27.08
N LYS A 138 -0.25 13.37 -28.17
CA LYS A 138 -1.03 13.40 -29.43
C LYS A 138 -0.74 12.19 -30.33
N GLU A 139 0.43 11.59 -30.18
CA GLU A 139 0.89 10.45 -30.96
C GLU A 139 1.57 9.44 -30.04
N LEU A 140 0.90 8.98 -28.97
CA LEU A 140 1.50 8.06 -28.02
C LEU A 140 1.92 6.78 -28.76
N PRO A 141 3.22 6.51 -28.92
CA PRO A 141 3.65 5.20 -29.36
C PRO A 141 3.31 4.24 -28.22
N GLU A 142 2.77 3.06 -28.52
CA GLU A 142 2.35 2.04 -27.53
C GLU A 142 3.45 1.63 -26.52
N ASN A 143 4.69 2.10 -26.72
CA ASN A 143 5.90 1.67 -26.05
C ASN A 143 6.67 2.79 -25.31
N LEU A 144 6.11 3.98 -25.11
CA LEU A 144 6.72 5.00 -24.24
C LEU A 144 6.06 4.99 -22.86
N GLU A 145 6.78 4.45 -21.89
CA GLU A 145 6.49 4.59 -20.46
C GLU A 145 6.66 6.06 -20.05
N ASN A 146 5.56 6.81 -20.13
CA ASN A 146 5.57 8.20 -19.71
C ASN A 146 5.29 8.25 -18.21
N TRP A 147 6.23 8.80 -17.44
CA TRP A 147 6.11 8.94 -16.00
C TRP A 147 6.06 10.43 -15.63
N MET A 148 5.15 10.77 -14.72
CA MET A 148 5.16 12.04 -14.01
C MET A 148 5.82 11.84 -12.65
N PHE A 149 6.87 12.58 -12.38
CA PHE A 149 7.65 12.50 -11.14
C PHE A 149 7.30 13.66 -10.23
N PHE A 150 7.26 13.41 -8.92
CA PHE A 150 7.03 14.40 -7.89
C PHE A 150 8.20 14.37 -6.93
N GLN A 151 8.88 15.50 -6.79
CA GLN A 151 10.03 15.61 -5.88
C GLN A 151 9.62 15.52 -4.40
N SER A 152 8.34 15.76 -4.10
CA SER A 152 7.80 15.62 -2.76
C SER A 152 6.46 14.88 -2.77
N ALA A 153 6.44 13.78 -2.02
CA ALA A 153 5.29 13.00 -1.65
C ALA A 153 5.23 12.89 -0.12
N THR A 154 4.08 13.23 0.45
CA THR A 154 3.80 13.07 1.88
C THR A 154 2.52 12.28 2.05
N LEU A 155 2.57 11.14 2.73
CA LEU A 155 1.41 10.28 2.95
C LEU A 155 1.13 10.12 4.44
N ASN A 156 -0.08 10.48 4.85
CA ASN A 156 -0.58 10.24 6.20
C ASN A 156 -1.05 8.78 6.34
N LEU A 157 -0.40 8.03 7.24
CA LEU A 157 -0.64 6.62 7.51
C LEU A 157 -1.62 6.37 8.68
N ASP A 158 -2.09 7.43 9.35
CA ASP A 158 -3.00 7.33 10.49
C ASP A 158 -4.27 6.56 10.11
N GLY A 159 -4.58 5.51 10.87
CA GLY A 159 -5.78 4.71 10.66
C GLY A 159 -5.69 3.71 9.49
N LEU A 160 -4.52 3.55 8.85
CA LEU A 160 -4.29 2.40 7.99
C LEU A 160 -4.11 1.13 8.84
N THR A 161 -4.74 0.05 8.42
CA THR A 161 -4.68 -1.26 9.08
C THR A 161 -3.72 -2.18 8.34
N ALA A 162 -2.81 -2.80 9.08
CA ALA A 162 -1.89 -3.80 8.54
C ALA A 162 -2.66 -5.07 8.13
N TYR A 163 -2.36 -5.58 6.94
CA TYR A 163 -2.85 -6.89 6.49
C TYR A 163 -1.83 -7.97 6.88
N THR A 164 -2.30 -9.21 7.05
CA THR A 164 -1.43 -10.33 7.48
C THR A 164 -0.31 -10.61 6.48
N SER A 165 -0.58 -10.38 5.20
CA SER A 165 0.37 -10.52 4.10
C SER A 165 -0.05 -9.61 2.95
N PRO A 166 0.90 -9.12 2.11
CA PRO A 166 0.54 -8.41 0.90
C PRO A 166 -0.15 -9.35 -0.09
N LEU A 167 -1.33 -8.95 -0.56
CA LEU A 167 -2.14 -9.69 -1.55
C LEU A 167 -2.25 -8.94 -2.88
N MET A 168 -2.02 -7.62 -2.88
CA MET A 168 -1.99 -6.82 -4.10
C MET A 168 -0.73 -7.12 -4.93
N THR A 169 -0.78 -6.74 -6.22
CA THR A 169 0.34 -6.89 -7.17
C THR A 169 1.66 -6.40 -6.56
N PRO A 170 2.75 -7.18 -6.61
CA PRO A 170 4.02 -6.77 -6.05
C PRO A 170 4.54 -5.45 -6.65
N PRO A 171 5.11 -4.52 -5.85
CA PRO A 171 5.59 -3.23 -6.35
C PRO A 171 6.55 -3.31 -7.53
N ALA A 172 7.43 -4.31 -7.57
CA ALA A 172 8.39 -4.49 -8.65
C ALA A 172 7.76 -4.74 -10.04
N GLN A 173 6.46 -5.02 -10.13
CA GLN A 173 5.73 -5.17 -11.39
C GLN A 173 5.02 -3.88 -11.84
N LEU A 174 4.85 -2.90 -10.95
CA LEU A 174 4.12 -1.67 -11.23
C LEU A 174 4.99 -0.41 -11.12
N CYS A 175 6.09 -0.48 -10.37
CA CYS A 175 6.95 0.64 -10.01
C CYS A 175 8.41 0.39 -10.40
N ASP A 176 8.62 -0.09 -11.63
CA ASP A 176 9.94 -0.30 -12.23
C ASP A 176 10.51 0.98 -12.90
N GLY A 177 9.74 2.06 -12.92
CA GLY A 177 10.17 3.38 -13.39
C GLY A 177 11.34 3.99 -12.58
N PRO A 178 12.08 4.95 -13.17
CA PRO A 178 13.26 5.54 -12.55
C PRO A 178 12.90 6.49 -11.41
N PHE A 179 13.22 6.11 -10.18
CA PHE A 179 13.28 6.99 -9.01
C PHE A 179 14.72 7.40 -8.71
#